data_AF-A0A0T5Z5J2-F1
#
_entry.id   AF-A0A0T5Z5J2-F1
#
_cell.length_a   1.000
_cell.length_b   1.000
_cell.length_c   1.000
_cell.angle_alpha   90.00
_cell.angle_beta   90.00
_cell.angle_gamma   90.00
#
_symmetry.space_group_name_H-M   'P 1'
#
loop_
_entity.id
_entity.type
_entity.pdbx_description
1 polymer ?
#
loop_
_entity_poly.entity_id
_entity_poly.type
_entity_poly.pdbx_seq_one_letter_code
_entity_poly.pdbx_strand_id
1 'polypeptide(L)'
;NANLNPHSSMIVKLARAKGGLTSSNVSNARDTVIELLNFGFDPALMADPITASLTNNNLPMMIKSSETLAEALRRVRDNALSSNVTVDEVMDALADDLVDDSLDGEGDDAASQRYAALLHVISSEVLYEAMHNRLKVNNVDASTALDGAIQTTAPAVTLRTGDVRINRRMIEQARRSVAAARQVDDSANLTALADALDRLSGNVTPTAVEQVLPDTVSNDFSSLVGSTRYLQEVRLDGIIQAGNQGAGPNRAPLISGTPVSSVAVNSTFNFTPTASDADGDQLSFNVTNLPSWAVFAPENGTITGTPSSNDLGLYQNVRIGVFDGHANADIVFNIEVTDGSSSGGNSNSAPSISGSPSSSVAENSNYSFTPSASDPDGDALSFSITNLPSWASFNDQTRQLSGTPGTGDAGVYQNITLIVTDGQASSSLAAFSIEVGASSAAPSISGNPTRSVEAGSGYSFTPSAADPDGDDLDFSISSLPSWAQFDTNTGTLSGTPQSGDMGSYSGITIQIG
;
A
#
# COMPACT_ATOMS: atom_id res chain seq x y z
N ASN A 1 -22.88 -19.25 -14.10
CA ASN A 1 -22.27 -20.10 -13.06
C ASN A 1 -21.29 -19.24 -12.30
N ALA A 2 -21.48 -19.05 -11.01
CA ALA A 2 -20.50 -18.39 -10.15
C ALA A 2 -19.61 -19.47 -9.52
N ASN A 3 -18.31 -19.21 -9.44
CA ASN A 3 -17.42 -20.05 -8.66
C ASN A 3 -17.67 -19.74 -7.18
N LEU A 4 -18.07 -20.75 -6.40
CA LEU A 4 -18.26 -20.61 -4.96
C LEU A 4 -16.99 -21.03 -4.24
N ASN A 5 -16.36 -20.07 -3.57
CA ASN A 5 -15.09 -20.21 -2.87
C ASN A 5 -14.92 -19.09 -1.81
N PRO A 6 -13.95 -19.20 -0.89
CA PRO A 6 -13.75 -18.21 0.16
C PRO A 6 -13.52 -16.78 -0.34
N HIS A 7 -12.76 -16.58 -1.42
CA HIS A 7 -12.59 -15.24 -2.01
C HIS A 7 -13.92 -14.67 -2.50
N SER A 8 -14.68 -15.43 -3.29
CA SER A 8 -16.00 -15.01 -3.78
C SER A 8 -16.98 -14.69 -2.64
N SER A 9 -16.92 -15.46 -1.55
CA SER A 9 -17.74 -15.23 -0.36
C SER A 9 -17.34 -13.95 0.37
N MET A 10 -16.04 -13.70 0.56
CA MET A 10 -15.56 -12.43 1.13
C MET A 10 -15.97 -11.24 0.27
N ILE A 11 -15.81 -11.34 -1.06
CA ILE A 11 -16.19 -10.26 -1.98
C ILE A 11 -17.68 -9.93 -1.87
N VAL A 12 -18.54 -10.95 -1.80
CA VAL A 12 -19.99 -10.76 -1.67
C VAL A 12 -20.36 -10.19 -0.31
N LYS A 13 -19.72 -10.61 0.79
CA LYS A 13 -19.94 -10.06 2.12
C LYS A 13 -19.50 -8.59 2.19
N LEU A 14 -18.29 -8.29 1.75
CA LEU A 14 -17.75 -6.93 1.72
C LEU A 14 -18.57 -6.00 0.83
N ALA A 15 -18.97 -6.44 -0.37
CA ALA A 15 -19.83 -5.62 -1.24
C ALA A 15 -21.18 -5.31 -0.59
N ARG A 16 -21.73 -6.23 0.23
CA ARG A 16 -22.96 -5.97 1.00
C ARG A 16 -22.71 -4.96 2.11
N ALA A 17 -21.63 -5.09 2.86
CA ALA A 17 -21.23 -4.16 3.91
C ALA A 17 -21.04 -2.74 3.34
N LYS A 18 -20.43 -2.61 2.14
CA LYS A 18 -20.31 -1.34 1.38
C LYS A 18 -21.62 -0.80 0.79
N GLY A 19 -22.79 -1.25 1.25
CA GLY A 19 -24.10 -0.75 0.81
C GLY A 19 -24.78 -1.53 -0.32
N GLY A 20 -24.38 -2.78 -0.57
CA GLY A 20 -25.12 -3.73 -1.42
C GLY A 20 -24.40 -4.22 -2.68
N LEU A 21 -24.98 -5.22 -3.36
CA LEU A 21 -24.38 -5.92 -4.51
C LEU A 21 -24.47 -5.16 -5.85
N THR A 22 -24.06 -3.90 -5.86
CA THR A 22 -23.89 -3.14 -7.10
C THR A 22 -22.63 -3.58 -7.84
N SER A 23 -22.54 -3.38 -9.16
CA SER A 23 -21.34 -3.72 -9.92
C SER A 23 -20.10 -2.95 -9.44
N SER A 24 -20.27 -1.71 -8.98
CA SER A 24 -19.19 -0.89 -8.40
C SER A 24 -18.69 -1.49 -7.09
N ASN A 25 -19.61 -1.81 -6.17
CA ASN A 25 -19.25 -2.37 -4.87
C ASN A 25 -18.61 -3.76 -5.01
N VAL A 26 -19.10 -4.60 -5.92
CA VAL A 26 -18.49 -5.92 -6.19
C VAL A 26 -17.10 -5.76 -6.79
N SER A 27 -16.88 -4.76 -7.66
CA SER A 27 -15.54 -4.50 -8.21
C SER A 27 -14.58 -4.01 -7.14
N ASN A 28 -14.96 -2.98 -6.37
CA ASN A 28 -14.13 -2.44 -5.29
C ASN A 28 -13.85 -3.52 -4.23
N ALA A 29 -14.88 -4.26 -3.77
CA ALA A 29 -14.70 -5.37 -2.85
C ALA A 29 -13.78 -6.48 -3.39
N ARG A 30 -13.84 -6.78 -4.70
CA ARG A 30 -12.90 -7.72 -5.32
C ARG A 30 -11.48 -7.20 -5.23
N ASP A 31 -11.26 -5.95 -5.59
CA ASP A 31 -9.93 -5.37 -5.61
C ASP A 31 -9.34 -5.37 -4.17
N THR A 32 -10.13 -4.99 -3.17
CA THR A 32 -9.76 -5.05 -1.73
C THR A 32 -9.46 -6.46 -1.25
N VAL A 33 -10.33 -7.45 -1.54
CA VAL A 33 -10.13 -8.84 -1.11
C VAL A 33 -8.91 -9.47 -1.78
N ILE A 34 -8.67 -9.21 -3.06
CA ILE A 34 -7.51 -9.74 -3.77
C ILE A 34 -6.20 -9.13 -3.29
N GLU A 35 -6.24 -7.88 -2.80
CA GLU A 35 -5.07 -7.18 -2.26
C GLU A 35 -4.75 -7.62 -0.82
N LEU A 36 -5.74 -7.57 0.06
CA LEU A 36 -5.55 -7.79 1.49
C LEU A 36 -5.65 -9.27 1.89
N LEU A 37 -6.49 -10.04 1.18
CA LEU A 37 -6.76 -11.46 1.43
C LEU A 37 -6.39 -12.33 0.22
N ASN A 38 -5.24 -12.05 -0.39
CA ASN A 38 -4.78 -12.73 -1.61
C ASN A 38 -4.63 -14.25 -1.44
N PHE A 39 -3.86 -14.69 -0.44
CA PHE A 39 -3.54 -16.09 -0.13
C PHE A 39 -3.10 -16.93 -1.35
N GLY A 40 -2.39 -16.32 -2.31
CA GLY A 40 -1.87 -16.99 -3.49
C GLY A 40 -2.81 -16.98 -4.71
N PHE A 41 -3.92 -16.23 -4.67
CA PHE A 41 -4.73 -16.01 -5.87
C PHE A 41 -3.95 -15.17 -6.90
N ASP A 42 -3.88 -15.64 -8.14
CA ASP A 42 -3.15 -14.98 -9.22
C ASP A 42 -4.11 -14.43 -10.30
N PRO A 43 -4.34 -13.11 -10.34
CA PRO A 43 -5.15 -12.45 -11.36
C PRO A 43 -4.67 -12.67 -12.81
N ALA A 44 -3.39 -12.96 -13.02
CA ALA A 44 -2.86 -13.25 -14.35
C ALA A 44 -3.35 -14.60 -14.89
N LEU A 45 -3.67 -15.56 -14.01
CA LEU A 45 -4.26 -16.85 -14.37
C LEU A 45 -5.79 -16.85 -14.31
N MET A 46 -6.37 -15.98 -13.48
CA MET A 46 -7.81 -15.85 -13.31
C MET A 46 -8.19 -14.41 -12.93
N ALA A 47 -8.70 -13.63 -13.87
CA ALA A 47 -8.99 -12.22 -13.64
C ALA A 47 -10.13 -11.94 -12.62
N ASP A 48 -11.05 -12.90 -12.43
CA ASP A 48 -12.19 -12.74 -11.52
C ASP A 48 -12.50 -14.05 -10.79
N PRO A 49 -12.36 -14.12 -9.46
CA PRO A 49 -12.63 -15.33 -8.68
C PRO A 49 -14.11 -15.74 -8.68
N ILE A 50 -15.04 -14.86 -9.06
CA ILE A 50 -16.49 -15.13 -9.10
C ILE A 50 -16.89 -15.66 -10.48
N THR A 51 -16.49 -14.97 -11.55
CA THR A 51 -17.08 -15.18 -12.89
C THR A 51 -16.16 -15.81 -13.91
N ALA A 52 -14.83 -15.79 -13.71
CA ALA A 52 -13.91 -16.37 -14.69
C ALA A 52 -14.07 -17.90 -14.78
N SER A 53 -13.91 -18.44 -15.98
CA SER A 53 -14.03 -19.89 -16.19
C SER A 53 -12.87 -20.66 -15.57
N LEU A 54 -13.19 -21.77 -14.91
CA LEU A 54 -12.20 -22.73 -14.47
C LEU A 54 -11.68 -23.53 -15.68
N THR A 55 -10.36 -23.59 -15.80
CA THR A 55 -9.62 -24.26 -16.86
C THR A 55 -8.57 -25.18 -16.25
N ASN A 56 -7.98 -26.03 -17.07
CA ASN A 56 -6.90 -26.90 -16.60
C ASN A 56 -5.67 -26.13 -16.09
N ASN A 57 -5.51 -24.86 -16.47
CA ASN A 57 -4.36 -24.04 -16.11
C ASN A 57 -4.56 -23.26 -14.81
N ASN A 58 -5.80 -22.92 -14.44
CA ASN A 58 -6.08 -22.08 -13.27
C ASN A 58 -6.76 -22.85 -12.11
N LEU A 59 -7.30 -24.05 -12.35
CA LEU A 59 -7.99 -24.82 -11.32
C LEU A 59 -7.12 -25.15 -10.10
N PRO A 60 -5.86 -25.64 -10.24
CA PRO A 60 -5.01 -25.91 -9.07
C PRO A 60 -4.66 -24.65 -8.28
N MET A 61 -4.44 -23.52 -8.96
CA MET A 61 -4.21 -22.22 -8.31
C MET A 61 -5.44 -21.84 -7.49
N MET A 62 -6.63 -21.92 -8.09
CA MET A 62 -7.87 -21.54 -7.42
C MET A 62 -8.15 -22.39 -6.19
N ILE A 63 -7.91 -23.70 -6.27
CA ILE A 63 -8.08 -24.62 -5.14
C ILE A 63 -7.07 -24.34 -4.04
N LYS A 64 -5.79 -24.17 -4.38
CA LYS A 64 -4.73 -23.90 -3.41
C LYS A 64 -4.98 -22.59 -2.68
N SER A 65 -5.28 -21.51 -3.40
CA SER A 65 -5.51 -20.19 -2.79
C SER A 65 -6.78 -20.17 -1.93
N SER A 66 -7.86 -20.80 -2.42
CA SER A 66 -9.11 -20.94 -1.67
C SER A 66 -8.91 -21.70 -0.37
N GLU A 67 -8.23 -22.85 -0.40
CA GLU A 67 -8.01 -23.64 0.83
C GLU A 67 -7.09 -22.91 1.80
N THR A 68 -6.10 -22.16 1.29
CA THR A 68 -5.20 -21.35 2.13
C THR A 68 -5.98 -20.25 2.86
N LEU A 69 -6.82 -19.47 2.17
CA LEU A 69 -7.69 -18.48 2.82
C LEU A 69 -8.69 -19.14 3.78
N ALA A 70 -9.34 -20.24 3.38
CA ALA A 70 -10.27 -20.97 4.24
C ALA A 70 -9.62 -21.43 5.54
N GLU A 71 -8.38 -21.94 5.46
CA GLU A 71 -7.66 -22.42 6.62
C GLU A 71 -7.27 -21.27 7.57
N ALA A 72 -6.83 -20.13 7.05
CA ALA A 72 -6.61 -18.94 7.87
C ALA A 72 -7.89 -18.53 8.64
N LEU A 73 -9.03 -18.48 7.94
CA LEU A 73 -10.32 -18.14 8.56
C LEU A 73 -10.76 -19.18 9.62
N ARG A 74 -10.54 -20.48 9.38
CA ARG A 74 -10.82 -21.54 10.36
C ARG A 74 -9.94 -21.40 11.61
N ARG A 75 -8.65 -21.11 11.44
CA ARG A 75 -7.73 -20.91 12.56
C ARG A 75 -8.08 -19.65 13.36
N VAL A 76 -8.55 -18.58 12.71
CA VAL A 76 -9.07 -17.38 13.41
C VAL A 76 -10.28 -17.77 14.26
N ARG A 77 -11.25 -18.46 13.67
CA ARG A 77 -12.44 -18.98 14.39
C ARG A 77 -12.03 -19.83 15.60
N ASP A 78 -11.11 -20.78 15.44
CA ASP A 78 -10.70 -21.70 16.51
C ASP A 78 -9.97 -20.99 17.66
N ASN A 79 -9.47 -19.78 17.41
CA ASN A 79 -8.83 -18.92 18.39
C ASN A 79 -9.69 -17.73 18.84
N ALA A 80 -10.96 -17.68 18.44
CA ALA A 80 -11.90 -16.71 18.98
C ALA A 80 -12.10 -16.90 20.50
N LEU A 81 -12.44 -15.82 21.19
CA LEU A 81 -12.70 -15.87 22.65
C LEU A 81 -14.03 -16.56 22.97
N SER A 82 -15.03 -16.45 22.09
CA SER A 82 -16.35 -17.08 22.25
C SER A 82 -16.33 -18.53 21.74
N SER A 83 -16.98 -19.44 22.47
CA SER A 83 -16.92 -20.89 22.23
C SER A 83 -17.82 -21.40 21.09
N ASN A 84 -18.59 -20.54 20.41
CA ASN A 84 -19.54 -20.93 19.37
C ASN A 84 -19.39 -20.10 18.07
N VAL A 85 -18.24 -19.46 17.88
CA VAL A 85 -18.00 -18.66 16.69
C VAL A 85 -17.96 -19.55 15.44
N THR A 86 -18.66 -19.15 14.40
CA THR A 86 -18.64 -19.80 13.09
C THR A 86 -17.65 -19.11 12.15
N VAL A 87 -17.23 -19.79 11.08
CA VAL A 87 -16.40 -19.14 10.04
C VAL A 87 -17.18 -18.00 9.38
N ASP A 88 -18.50 -18.14 9.25
CA ASP A 88 -19.35 -17.13 8.61
C ASP A 88 -19.36 -15.81 9.40
N GLU A 89 -19.41 -15.89 10.73
CA GLU A 89 -19.29 -14.75 11.65
C GLU A 89 -17.91 -14.10 11.62
N VAL A 90 -16.83 -14.90 11.51
CA VAL A 90 -15.47 -14.35 11.30
C VAL A 90 -15.40 -13.60 9.97
N MET A 91 -15.96 -14.18 8.91
CA MET A 91 -15.98 -13.54 7.59
C MET A 91 -16.83 -12.27 7.57
N ASP A 92 -17.96 -12.22 8.30
CA ASP A 92 -18.77 -11.01 8.43
C ASP A 92 -18.00 -9.92 9.17
N ALA A 93 -17.39 -10.23 10.31
CA ALA A 93 -16.59 -9.27 11.06
C ALA A 93 -15.39 -8.73 10.25
N LEU A 94 -14.71 -9.59 9.49
CA LEU A 94 -13.64 -9.14 8.59
C LEU A 94 -14.15 -8.38 7.37
N ALA A 95 -15.38 -8.64 6.92
CA ALA A 95 -15.98 -7.87 5.82
C ALA A 95 -16.42 -6.48 6.29
N ASP A 96 -16.90 -6.37 7.53
CA ASP A 96 -17.26 -5.10 8.16
C ASP A 96 -16.03 -4.26 8.49
N ASP A 97 -14.93 -4.91 8.87
CA ASP A 97 -13.59 -4.31 9.00
C ASP A 97 -13.12 -3.70 7.66
N LEU A 98 -13.16 -4.49 6.58
CA LEU A 98 -12.72 -4.08 5.25
C LEU A 98 -13.58 -3.00 4.55
N VAL A 99 -14.63 -2.46 5.17
CA VAL A 99 -15.55 -1.49 4.54
C VAL A 99 -14.83 -0.22 4.09
N ASP A 100 -13.79 0.19 4.80
CA ASP A 100 -12.95 1.35 4.49
C ASP A 100 -11.70 1.01 3.67
N ASP A 101 -11.63 -0.23 3.16
CA ASP A 101 -10.48 -0.81 2.44
C ASP A 101 -9.22 -1.04 3.32
N SER A 102 -9.39 -1.11 4.65
CA SER A 102 -8.35 -1.45 5.62
C SER A 102 -8.70 -2.71 6.41
N LEU A 103 -7.68 -3.46 6.86
CA LEU A 103 -7.84 -4.59 7.76
C LEU A 103 -7.29 -4.21 9.14
N ASP A 104 -7.92 -3.25 9.80
CA ASP A 104 -7.41 -2.67 11.05
C ASP A 104 -8.29 -2.90 12.27
N GLY A 105 -9.39 -3.63 12.09
CA GLY A 105 -10.34 -3.93 13.12
C GLY A 105 -11.32 -2.80 13.43
N GLU A 106 -11.24 -1.70 12.69
CA GLU A 106 -12.22 -0.62 12.65
C GLU A 106 -13.08 -0.77 11.39
N GLY A 107 -14.26 -0.15 11.36
CA GLY A 107 -15.18 -0.31 10.24
C GLY A 107 -16.63 -0.25 10.70
N ASP A 108 -17.46 -1.16 10.21
CA ASP A 108 -18.87 -1.26 10.63
C ASP A 108 -19.04 -2.00 11.97
N ASP A 109 -20.26 -2.08 12.49
CA ASP A 109 -20.60 -2.50 13.86
C ASP A 109 -20.04 -3.87 14.30
N ALA A 110 -19.71 -4.79 13.38
CA ALA A 110 -19.15 -6.10 13.70
C ALA A 110 -17.62 -6.21 13.52
N ALA A 111 -16.94 -5.14 13.12
CA ALA A 111 -15.48 -5.11 12.99
C ALA A 111 -14.80 -5.50 14.31
N SER A 112 -13.64 -6.15 14.22
CA SER A 112 -12.94 -6.64 15.40
C SER A 112 -11.43 -6.61 15.24
N GLN A 113 -10.79 -5.69 15.96
CA GLN A 113 -9.33 -5.63 16.14
C GLN A 113 -8.71 -6.99 16.50
N ARG A 114 -9.42 -7.79 17.29
CA ARG A 114 -8.92 -9.13 17.66
C ARG A 114 -8.93 -10.09 16.49
N TYR A 115 -9.95 -10.07 15.63
CA TYR A 115 -9.96 -10.89 14.42
C TYR A 115 -8.95 -10.41 13.38
N ALA A 116 -8.80 -9.10 13.19
CA ALA A 116 -7.75 -8.52 12.35
C ALA A 116 -6.34 -8.96 12.82
N ALA A 117 -6.03 -8.75 14.10
CA ALA A 117 -4.74 -9.14 14.69
C ALA A 117 -4.50 -10.66 14.64
N LEU A 118 -5.52 -11.47 14.94
CA LEU A 118 -5.42 -12.93 14.81
C LEU A 118 -5.17 -13.33 13.37
N LEU A 119 -5.86 -12.73 12.40
CA LEU A 119 -5.70 -13.04 10.99
C LEU A 119 -4.27 -12.72 10.52
N HIS A 120 -3.71 -11.56 10.87
CA HIS A 120 -2.32 -11.24 10.54
C HIS A 120 -1.33 -12.26 11.11
N VAL A 121 -1.44 -12.58 12.41
CA VAL A 121 -0.50 -13.52 13.05
C VAL A 121 -0.67 -14.93 12.49
N ILE A 122 -1.89 -15.42 12.33
CA ILE A 122 -2.19 -16.76 11.78
C ILE A 122 -1.73 -16.87 10.32
N SER A 123 -1.88 -15.81 9.54
CA SER A 123 -1.44 -15.79 8.13
C SER A 123 0.05 -16.04 7.99
N SER A 124 0.88 -15.69 8.99
CA SER A 124 2.32 -15.94 8.94
C SER A 124 2.63 -17.45 8.83
N GLU A 125 1.93 -18.29 9.59
CA GLU A 125 2.06 -19.74 9.55
C GLU A 125 1.38 -20.33 8.31
N VAL A 126 0.14 -19.94 8.04
CA VAL A 126 -0.67 -20.50 6.95
C VAL A 126 -0.02 -20.23 5.60
N LEU A 127 0.48 -19.00 5.38
CA LEU A 127 1.19 -18.65 4.14
C LEU A 127 2.53 -19.38 4.07
N TYR A 128 3.27 -19.51 5.17
CA TYR A 128 4.51 -20.29 5.21
C TYR A 128 4.26 -21.74 4.79
N GLU A 129 3.25 -22.41 5.34
CA GLU A 129 2.89 -23.79 4.99
C GLU A 129 2.45 -23.91 3.52
N ALA A 130 1.64 -22.96 3.04
CA ALA A 130 1.14 -22.96 1.66
C ALA A 130 2.26 -22.70 0.63
N MET A 131 3.23 -21.82 0.95
CA MET A 131 4.40 -21.56 0.11
C MET A 131 5.30 -22.80 -0.03
N HIS A 132 5.39 -23.62 1.03
CA HIS A 132 6.07 -24.93 0.99
C HIS A 132 5.25 -26.04 0.34
N ASN A 133 4.00 -25.77 -0.05
CA ASN A 133 3.03 -26.79 -0.47
C ASN A 133 2.90 -27.92 0.56
N ARG A 134 2.71 -27.53 1.83
CA ARG A 134 2.50 -28.41 2.99
C ARG A 134 1.40 -27.85 3.91
N LEU A 135 0.39 -27.19 3.32
CA LEU A 135 -0.72 -26.57 4.05
C LEU A 135 -1.38 -27.61 4.96
N LYS A 136 -1.44 -27.32 6.26
CA LYS A 136 -2.06 -28.23 7.23
C LYS A 136 -3.51 -27.83 7.46
N VAL A 137 -4.42 -28.78 7.27
CA VAL A 137 -5.84 -28.64 7.66
C VAL A 137 -6.08 -29.61 8.80
N ASN A 138 -6.55 -29.11 9.95
CA ASN A 138 -6.67 -29.90 11.19
C ASN A 138 -5.36 -30.64 11.55
N ASN A 139 -4.22 -29.96 11.38
CA ASN A 139 -2.87 -30.48 11.65
C ASN A 139 -2.43 -31.66 10.74
N VAL A 140 -3.09 -31.86 9.59
CA VAL A 140 -2.72 -32.86 8.58
C VAL A 140 -2.38 -32.13 7.27
N ASP A 141 -1.25 -32.47 6.65
CA ASP A 141 -0.88 -31.95 5.33
C ASP A 141 -1.96 -32.30 4.29
N ALA A 142 -2.60 -31.28 3.74
CA ALA A 142 -3.73 -31.41 2.82
C ALA A 142 -3.30 -31.56 1.35
N SER A 143 -2.03 -31.39 1.01
CA SER A 143 -1.56 -31.23 -0.38
C SER A 143 -1.90 -32.44 -1.26
N THR A 144 -1.69 -33.66 -0.74
CA THR A 144 -2.06 -34.89 -1.46
C THR A 144 -3.57 -35.05 -1.62
N ALA A 145 -4.35 -34.62 -0.62
CA ALA A 145 -5.81 -34.69 -0.69
C ALA A 145 -6.37 -33.69 -1.71
N LEU A 146 -5.81 -32.48 -1.78
CA LEU A 146 -6.15 -31.47 -2.78
C LEU A 146 -5.85 -31.95 -4.20
N ASP A 147 -4.64 -32.48 -4.44
CA ASP A 147 -4.26 -33.07 -5.73
C ASP A 147 -5.16 -34.25 -6.12
N GLY A 148 -5.48 -35.12 -5.16
CA GLY A 148 -6.40 -36.24 -5.39
C GLY A 148 -7.80 -35.79 -5.76
N ALA A 149 -8.31 -34.73 -5.13
CA ALA A 149 -9.61 -34.15 -5.45
C ALA A 149 -9.62 -33.52 -6.85
N ILE A 150 -8.56 -32.79 -7.23
CA ILE A 150 -8.38 -32.26 -8.59
C ILE A 150 -8.41 -33.39 -9.61
N GLN A 151 -7.60 -34.43 -9.40
CA GLN A 151 -7.49 -35.54 -10.34
C GLN A 151 -8.81 -36.32 -10.48
N THR A 152 -9.60 -36.41 -9.41
CA THR A 152 -10.89 -37.10 -9.41
C THR A 152 -11.97 -36.30 -10.13
N THR A 153 -12.00 -34.97 -9.92
CA THR A 153 -13.06 -34.09 -10.44
C THR A 153 -12.76 -33.52 -11.82
N ALA A 154 -11.47 -33.34 -12.15
CA ALA A 154 -10.99 -32.82 -13.42
C ALA A 154 -9.77 -33.64 -13.91
N PRO A 155 -9.96 -34.88 -14.39
CA PRO A 155 -8.85 -35.79 -14.73
C PRO A 155 -7.90 -35.31 -15.84
N ALA A 156 -8.34 -34.33 -16.65
CA ALA A 156 -7.54 -33.72 -17.71
C ALA A 156 -6.53 -32.68 -17.20
N VAL A 157 -6.62 -32.29 -15.93
CA VAL A 157 -5.67 -31.38 -15.28
C VAL A 157 -4.41 -32.16 -14.93
N THR A 158 -3.26 -31.68 -15.42
CA THR A 158 -1.95 -32.28 -15.14
C THR A 158 -1.15 -31.52 -14.09
N LEU A 159 -1.49 -30.25 -13.86
CA LEU A 159 -0.87 -29.39 -12.85
C LEU A 159 -1.38 -29.76 -11.46
N ARG A 160 -0.47 -29.81 -10.49
CA ARG A 160 -0.74 -30.08 -9.07
C ARG A 160 -0.64 -28.80 -8.25
N THR A 161 -1.09 -28.82 -7.00
CA THR A 161 -0.93 -27.68 -6.08
C THR A 161 0.55 -27.35 -5.83
N GLY A 162 1.42 -28.36 -5.93
CA GLY A 162 2.88 -28.19 -5.87
C GLY A 162 3.51 -27.52 -7.09
N ASP A 163 2.77 -27.41 -8.20
CA ASP A 163 3.23 -26.70 -9.41
C ASP A 163 2.76 -25.24 -9.44
N VAL A 164 1.83 -24.86 -8.55
CA VAL A 164 1.33 -23.49 -8.44
C VAL A 164 2.45 -22.60 -7.93
N ARG A 165 2.80 -21.61 -8.74
CA ARG A 165 3.83 -20.63 -8.43
C ARG A 165 3.38 -19.70 -7.30
N ILE A 166 4.32 -19.29 -6.47
CA ILE A 166 4.08 -18.35 -5.39
C ILE A 166 4.20 -16.95 -5.97
N ASN A 167 3.05 -16.28 -6.10
CA ASN A 167 2.99 -14.94 -6.66
C ASN A 167 3.53 -13.89 -5.65
N ARG A 168 3.81 -12.69 -6.16
CA ARG A 168 4.34 -11.58 -5.34
C ARG A 168 3.42 -11.22 -4.18
N ARG A 169 2.11 -11.07 -4.42
CA ARG A 169 1.12 -10.68 -3.41
C ARG A 169 1.12 -11.62 -2.21
N MET A 170 1.26 -12.92 -2.44
CA MET A 170 1.39 -13.92 -1.36
C MET A 170 2.65 -13.72 -0.53
N ILE A 171 3.78 -13.36 -1.15
CA ILE A 171 5.05 -13.10 -0.47
C ILE A 171 4.95 -11.83 0.37
N GLU A 172 4.39 -10.74 -0.18
CA GLU A 172 4.20 -9.49 0.57
C GLU A 172 3.22 -9.69 1.74
N GLN A 173 2.12 -10.41 1.50
CA GLN A 173 1.20 -10.79 2.57
C GLN A 173 1.91 -11.60 3.66
N ALA A 174 2.82 -12.51 3.29
CA ALA A 174 3.62 -13.27 4.25
C ALA A 174 4.60 -12.38 5.03
N ARG A 175 5.27 -11.42 4.37
CA ARG A 175 6.17 -10.46 5.04
C ARG A 175 5.42 -9.63 6.09
N ARG A 176 4.28 -9.05 5.71
CA ARG A 176 3.42 -8.30 6.63
C ARG A 176 2.95 -9.14 7.81
N SER A 177 2.52 -10.38 7.53
CA SER A 177 2.07 -11.32 8.56
C SER A 177 3.19 -11.69 9.54
N VAL A 178 4.42 -11.88 9.05
CA VAL A 178 5.60 -12.14 9.90
C VAL A 178 5.99 -10.89 10.71
N ALA A 179 5.89 -9.70 10.14
CA ALA A 179 6.09 -8.45 10.87
C ALA A 179 5.08 -8.30 12.02
N ALA A 180 3.82 -8.64 11.78
CA ALA A 180 2.77 -8.70 12.81
C ALA A 180 3.09 -9.74 13.90
N ALA A 181 3.52 -10.95 13.52
CA ALA A 181 3.93 -11.98 14.47
C ALA A 181 5.10 -11.52 15.38
N ARG A 182 6.04 -10.73 14.85
CA ARG A 182 7.16 -10.17 15.62
C ARG A 182 6.76 -9.15 16.68
N GLN A 183 5.58 -8.55 16.58
CA GLN A 183 5.02 -7.69 17.64
C GLN A 183 4.55 -8.50 18.85
N VAL A 184 4.31 -9.80 18.66
CA VAL A 184 3.95 -10.75 19.72
C VAL A 184 5.20 -11.37 20.32
N ASP A 185 6.13 -11.82 19.48
CA ASP A 185 7.44 -12.37 19.88
C ASP A 185 8.53 -12.01 18.86
N ASP A 186 9.54 -11.24 19.27
CA ASP A 186 10.67 -10.87 18.41
C ASP A 186 11.80 -11.90 18.48
N SER A 187 11.48 -13.17 18.23
CA SER A 187 12.46 -14.25 18.27
C SER A 187 13.40 -14.23 17.07
N ALA A 188 14.60 -14.80 17.27
CA ALA A 188 15.58 -14.97 16.20
C ALA A 188 15.04 -15.81 15.03
N ASN A 189 14.09 -16.72 15.30
CA ASN A 189 13.42 -17.52 14.29
C ASN A 189 12.54 -16.66 13.38
N LEU A 190 11.67 -15.81 13.94
CA LEU A 190 10.84 -14.90 13.15
C LEU A 190 11.66 -13.84 12.41
N THR A 191 12.78 -13.39 13.00
CA THR A 191 13.74 -12.52 12.30
C THR A 191 14.34 -13.24 11.09
N ALA A 192 14.81 -14.47 11.26
CA ALA A 192 15.36 -15.26 10.15
C ALA A 192 14.30 -15.58 9.07
N LEU A 193 13.02 -15.71 9.45
CA LEU A 193 11.92 -15.84 8.50
C LEU A 193 11.73 -14.57 7.67
N ALA A 194 11.68 -13.42 8.33
CA ALA A 194 11.56 -12.12 7.66
C ALA A 194 12.71 -11.93 6.66
N ASP A 195 13.95 -12.13 7.10
CA ASP A 195 15.14 -12.04 6.26
C ASP A 195 15.10 -13.03 5.08
N ALA A 196 14.47 -14.19 5.25
CA ALA A 196 14.30 -15.19 4.19
C ALA A 196 13.23 -14.77 3.17
N LEU A 197 12.11 -14.23 3.63
CA LEU A 197 11.06 -13.70 2.75
C LEU A 197 11.55 -12.50 1.92
N ASP A 198 12.43 -11.67 2.47
CA ASP A 198 13.04 -10.54 1.74
C ASP A 198 13.94 -10.99 0.57
N ARG A 199 14.46 -12.22 0.62
CA ARG A 199 15.26 -12.80 -0.48
C ARG A 199 14.43 -13.42 -1.60
N LEU A 200 13.13 -13.61 -1.40
CA LEU A 200 12.25 -14.16 -2.43
C LEU A 200 11.82 -13.06 -3.40
N SER A 201 11.99 -13.31 -4.70
CA SER A 201 11.39 -12.49 -5.76
C SER A 201 9.93 -12.90 -5.99
N GLY A 202 9.14 -12.05 -6.66
CA GLY A 202 7.79 -12.43 -7.08
C GLY A 202 7.80 -13.61 -8.07
N ASN A 203 6.72 -14.40 -8.07
CA ASN A 203 6.47 -15.48 -9.02
C ASN A 203 7.53 -16.60 -8.98
N VAL A 204 7.82 -17.16 -7.82
CA VAL A 204 8.82 -18.23 -7.62
C VAL A 204 8.18 -19.63 -7.62
N THR A 205 8.97 -20.66 -7.92
CA THR A 205 8.51 -22.05 -7.78
C THR A 205 8.54 -22.49 -6.31
N PRO A 206 7.68 -23.42 -5.89
CA PRO A 206 7.76 -24.00 -4.55
C PRO A 206 9.15 -24.58 -4.21
N THR A 207 9.86 -25.14 -5.20
CA THR A 207 11.26 -25.59 -5.01
C THR A 207 12.21 -24.44 -4.68
N ALA A 208 12.03 -23.25 -5.27
CA ALA A 208 12.85 -22.08 -4.94
C ALA A 208 12.51 -21.55 -3.54
N VAL A 209 11.25 -21.65 -3.12
CA VAL A 209 10.84 -21.36 -1.74
C VAL A 209 11.54 -22.28 -0.75
N GLU A 210 11.53 -23.60 -0.98
CA GLU A 210 12.21 -24.57 -0.09
C GLU A 210 13.72 -24.33 0.05
N GLN A 211 14.36 -23.71 -0.96
CA GLN A 211 15.78 -23.36 -0.88
C GLN A 211 16.06 -22.12 -0.04
N VAL A 212 15.09 -21.23 0.12
CA VAL A 212 15.26 -19.92 0.75
C VAL A 212 14.64 -19.87 2.14
N LEU A 213 13.44 -20.44 2.32
CA LEU A 213 12.73 -20.52 3.58
C LEU A 213 13.18 -21.78 4.34
N PRO A 214 13.77 -21.66 5.55
CA PRO A 214 14.23 -22.83 6.29
C PRO A 214 13.07 -23.58 6.94
N ASP A 215 13.09 -24.93 6.92
CA ASP A 215 12.14 -25.80 7.64
C ASP A 215 12.17 -25.60 9.17
N THR A 216 13.28 -25.10 9.72
CA THR A 216 13.55 -24.98 11.17
C THR A 216 12.90 -23.77 11.84
N VAL A 217 12.13 -22.98 11.10
CA VAL A 217 11.53 -21.73 11.59
C VAL A 217 10.07 -21.92 12.02
N SER A 218 9.45 -23.05 11.65
CA SER A 218 8.02 -23.33 11.81
C SER A 218 7.54 -23.66 13.24
N ASN A 219 8.43 -23.96 14.17
CA ASN A 219 8.09 -24.71 15.40
C ASN A 219 7.49 -23.89 16.56
N ASP A 220 7.15 -22.60 16.37
CA ASP A 220 6.62 -21.75 17.46
C ASP A 220 5.33 -20.98 17.15
N PHE A 221 4.70 -21.18 15.99
CA PHE A 221 3.49 -20.42 15.61
C PHE A 221 2.27 -20.68 16.52
N SER A 222 2.13 -21.87 17.08
CA SER A 222 1.02 -22.15 18.00
C SER A 222 1.08 -21.34 19.31
N SER A 223 2.29 -21.01 19.79
CA SER A 223 2.46 -20.21 21.01
C SER A 223 2.16 -18.73 20.74
N LEU A 224 2.57 -18.24 19.55
CA LEU A 224 2.25 -16.91 19.03
C LEU A 224 0.74 -16.69 18.96
N VAL A 225 0.01 -17.59 18.27
CA VAL A 225 -1.45 -17.48 18.13
C VAL A 225 -2.16 -17.52 19.49
N GLY A 226 -1.71 -18.42 20.39
CA GLY A 226 -2.22 -18.48 21.75
C GLY A 226 -1.96 -17.20 22.56
N SER A 227 -0.81 -16.56 22.36
CA SER A 227 -0.47 -15.30 23.02
C SER A 227 -1.34 -14.16 22.49
N THR A 228 -1.47 -14.01 21.17
CA THR A 228 -2.32 -13.00 20.52
C THR A 228 -3.76 -13.08 20.99
N ARG A 229 -4.30 -14.29 21.13
CA ARG A 229 -5.66 -14.54 21.60
C ARG A 229 -6.01 -13.83 22.91
N TYR A 230 -5.06 -13.70 23.84
CA TYR A 230 -5.27 -13.13 25.17
C TYR A 230 -4.62 -11.75 25.39
N LEU A 231 -4.07 -11.13 24.35
CA LEU A 231 -3.55 -9.77 24.45
C LEU A 231 -4.68 -8.76 24.73
N GLN A 232 -4.34 -7.71 25.48
CA GLN A 232 -5.19 -6.54 25.65
C GLN A 232 -5.33 -5.80 24.31
N GLU A 233 -6.46 -5.12 24.09
CA GLU A 233 -6.76 -4.41 22.83
C GLU A 233 -5.66 -3.39 22.46
N VAL A 234 -5.16 -2.61 23.42
CA VAL A 234 -4.03 -1.67 23.22
C VAL A 234 -2.73 -2.31 22.68
N ARG A 235 -2.59 -3.64 22.80
CA ARG A 235 -1.44 -4.39 22.27
C ARG A 235 -1.71 -4.98 20.88
N LEU A 236 -2.96 -4.94 20.40
CA LEU A 236 -3.37 -5.39 19.07
C LEU A 236 -3.02 -4.34 18.01
N ASP A 237 -3.10 -3.05 18.32
CA ASP A 237 -2.78 -1.95 17.39
C ASP A 237 -1.41 -2.10 16.75
N GLY A 238 -0.38 -2.47 17.54
CA GLY A 238 0.96 -2.69 17.01
C GLY A 238 1.03 -3.87 16.03
N ILE A 239 0.29 -4.96 16.31
CA ILE A 239 0.20 -6.15 15.44
C ILE A 239 -0.47 -5.76 14.12
N ILE A 240 -1.59 -5.05 14.22
CA ILE A 240 -2.41 -4.59 13.09
C ILE A 240 -1.60 -3.63 12.22
N GLN A 241 -1.00 -2.60 12.82
CA GLN A 241 -0.17 -1.64 12.11
C GLN A 241 1.01 -2.31 11.40
N ALA A 242 1.65 -3.32 12.01
CA ALA A 242 2.71 -4.09 11.36
C ALA A 242 2.17 -4.98 10.23
N GLY A 243 0.98 -5.56 10.40
CA GLY A 243 0.28 -6.38 9.41
C GLY A 243 -0.24 -5.61 8.19
N ASN A 244 -0.39 -4.29 8.32
CA ASN A 244 -0.87 -3.38 7.27
C ASN A 244 0.23 -2.52 6.63
N GLN A 245 1.50 -2.66 7.03
CA GLN A 245 2.60 -1.92 6.40
C GLN A 245 2.67 -2.24 4.89
N GLY A 246 2.44 -1.23 4.03
CA GLY A 246 2.41 -1.40 2.58
C GLY A 246 1.14 -2.07 2.03
N ALA A 247 0.03 -2.07 2.78
CA ALA A 247 -1.27 -2.65 2.38
C ALA A 247 -2.30 -1.61 1.89
N GLY A 248 -1.89 -0.35 1.63
CA GLY A 248 -2.76 0.70 1.10
C GLY A 248 -3.05 0.53 -0.40
N PRO A 249 -3.94 1.36 -0.99
CA PRO A 249 -4.19 1.34 -2.43
C PRO A 249 -2.89 1.56 -3.20
N ASN A 250 -2.60 0.65 -4.13
CA ASN A 250 -1.38 0.66 -4.94
C ASN A 250 -1.15 2.01 -5.62
N ARG A 251 0.03 2.58 -5.42
CA ARG A 251 0.50 3.80 -6.07
C ARG A 251 1.31 3.41 -7.30
N ALA A 252 0.86 3.90 -8.46
CA ALA A 252 1.52 3.60 -9.73
C ALA A 252 3.02 3.94 -9.72
N PRO A 253 3.84 3.19 -10.47
CA PRO A 253 5.27 3.40 -10.48
C PRO A 253 5.61 4.73 -11.12
N LEU A 254 6.73 5.33 -10.72
CA LEU A 254 7.30 6.50 -11.37
C LEU A 254 8.43 6.06 -12.30
N ILE A 255 8.45 6.58 -13.53
CA ILE A 255 9.56 6.43 -14.46
C ILE A 255 9.99 7.79 -15.01
N SER A 256 11.29 8.02 -15.13
CA SER A 256 11.87 9.28 -15.56
C SER A 256 13.19 9.08 -16.32
N GLY A 257 13.62 10.10 -17.06
CA GLY A 257 14.87 10.11 -17.82
C GLY A 257 14.67 10.72 -19.21
N THR A 258 15.72 11.38 -19.71
CA THR A 258 15.72 12.03 -21.03
C THR A 258 16.86 11.47 -21.87
N PRO A 259 16.58 10.71 -22.94
CA PRO A 259 17.61 10.24 -23.87
C PRO A 259 18.13 11.37 -24.76
N VAL A 260 19.27 11.15 -25.40
CA VAL A 260 19.72 12.01 -26.51
C VAL A 260 18.70 11.93 -27.65
N SER A 261 18.29 13.07 -28.19
CA SER A 261 17.30 13.14 -29.28
C SER A 261 17.89 12.78 -30.64
N SER A 262 19.22 12.79 -30.77
CA SER A 262 19.92 12.35 -31.99
C SER A 262 21.17 11.53 -31.69
N VAL A 263 21.52 10.65 -32.63
CA VAL A 263 22.74 9.85 -32.62
C VAL A 263 23.30 9.77 -34.05
N ALA A 264 24.59 10.09 -34.22
CA ALA A 264 25.23 9.96 -35.52
C ALA A 264 25.47 8.48 -35.85
N VAL A 265 25.46 8.15 -37.15
CA VAL A 265 25.86 6.81 -37.62
C VAL A 265 27.22 6.41 -37.04
N ASN A 266 27.35 5.13 -36.69
CA ASN A 266 28.51 4.55 -36.00
C ASN A 266 28.79 5.07 -34.58
N SER A 267 27.92 5.91 -34.01
CA SER A 267 28.01 6.34 -32.60
C SER A 267 27.12 5.49 -31.70
N THR A 268 27.53 5.26 -30.45
CA THR A 268 26.73 4.47 -29.51
C THR A 268 25.62 5.33 -28.90
N PHE A 269 24.38 4.87 -29.05
CA PHE A 269 23.25 5.30 -28.25
C PHE A 269 23.20 4.48 -26.95
N ASN A 270 23.05 5.14 -25.81
CA ASN A 270 22.86 4.49 -24.52
C ASN A 270 21.95 5.35 -23.65
N PHE A 271 20.84 4.78 -23.19
CA PHE A 271 19.90 5.43 -22.31
C PHE A 271 19.37 4.43 -21.28
N THR A 272 19.43 4.78 -20.00
CA THR A 272 18.83 4.03 -18.90
C THR A 272 17.86 4.95 -18.17
N PRO A 273 16.56 4.62 -18.08
CA PRO A 273 15.62 5.37 -17.28
C PRO A 273 15.84 5.11 -15.78
N THR A 274 15.37 6.03 -14.95
CA THR A 274 15.23 5.81 -13.50
C THR A 274 13.76 5.50 -13.22
N ALA A 275 13.49 4.44 -12.49
CA ALA A 275 12.15 4.14 -12.02
C ALA A 275 12.13 3.77 -10.54
N SER A 276 11.03 4.07 -9.88
CA SER A 276 10.80 3.82 -8.46
C SER A 276 9.34 3.55 -8.20
N ASP A 277 9.07 2.80 -7.15
CA ASP A 277 7.72 2.55 -6.66
C ASP A 277 7.60 2.99 -5.20
N ALA A 278 6.48 3.64 -4.85
CA ALA A 278 6.28 4.17 -3.51
C ALA A 278 5.90 3.08 -2.49
N ASP A 279 5.34 1.97 -2.96
CA ASP A 279 4.96 0.81 -2.16
C ASP A 279 6.09 -0.22 -2.07
N GLY A 280 7.20 0.03 -2.78
CA GLY A 280 8.35 -0.87 -2.84
C GLY A 280 8.13 -2.02 -3.83
N ASP A 281 7.16 -1.88 -4.74
CA ASP A 281 6.92 -2.89 -5.75
C ASP A 281 8.10 -3.04 -6.71
N GLN A 282 8.42 -4.29 -7.09
CA GLN A 282 9.49 -4.52 -8.06
C GLN A 282 8.95 -4.24 -9.45
N LEU A 283 9.77 -3.51 -10.18
CA LEU A 283 9.41 -2.94 -11.46
C LEU A 283 9.79 -3.90 -12.58
N SER A 284 8.89 -4.04 -13.54
CA SER A 284 9.13 -4.74 -14.80
C SER A 284 9.07 -3.76 -15.96
N PHE A 285 10.04 -3.83 -16.86
CA PHE A 285 10.14 -2.89 -17.99
C PHE A 285 9.78 -3.55 -19.32
N ASN A 286 9.13 -2.78 -20.20
CA ASN A 286 8.90 -3.15 -21.59
C ASN A 286 9.25 -1.98 -22.53
N VAL A 287 9.36 -2.28 -23.83
CA VAL A 287 9.57 -1.25 -24.85
C VAL A 287 8.66 -1.51 -26.05
N THR A 288 8.18 -0.44 -26.66
CA THR A 288 7.48 -0.46 -27.96
C THR A 288 8.10 0.55 -28.92
N ASN A 289 7.95 0.30 -30.23
CA ASN A 289 8.57 1.06 -31.31
C ASN A 289 10.10 1.18 -31.21
N LEU A 290 10.77 0.16 -30.66
CA LEU A 290 12.23 0.13 -30.61
C LEU A 290 12.82 0.08 -32.04
N PRO A 291 13.75 0.97 -32.40
CA PRO A 291 14.45 0.89 -33.67
C PRO A 291 15.18 -0.45 -33.84
N SER A 292 15.21 -0.99 -35.06
CA SER A 292 15.82 -2.31 -35.33
C SER A 292 17.33 -2.37 -35.05
N TRP A 293 18.00 -1.21 -35.01
CA TRP A 293 19.43 -1.10 -34.68
C TRP A 293 19.71 -1.06 -33.17
N ALA A 294 18.67 -0.97 -32.33
CA ALA A 294 18.77 -0.87 -30.88
C ALA A 294 18.36 -2.18 -30.18
N VAL A 295 18.85 -2.34 -28.96
CA VAL A 295 18.63 -3.48 -28.06
C VAL A 295 18.11 -2.96 -26.73
N PHE A 296 17.12 -3.65 -26.17
CA PHE A 296 16.50 -3.32 -24.88
C PHE A 296 16.86 -4.36 -23.81
N ALA A 297 17.26 -3.88 -22.64
CA ALA A 297 17.50 -4.69 -21.44
C ALA A 297 16.29 -4.58 -20.50
N PRO A 298 15.45 -5.63 -20.37
CA PRO A 298 14.22 -5.57 -19.57
C PRO A 298 14.47 -5.45 -18.06
N GLU A 299 15.68 -5.77 -17.58
CA GLU A 299 15.99 -5.79 -16.15
C GLU A 299 16.08 -4.40 -15.52
N ASN A 300 16.35 -3.38 -16.34
CA ASN A 300 16.54 -2.00 -15.88
C ASN A 300 16.04 -0.95 -16.90
N GLY A 301 15.39 -1.39 -17.97
CA GLY A 301 14.86 -0.52 -19.01
C GLY A 301 15.92 0.10 -19.94
N THR A 302 17.19 -0.31 -19.89
CA THR A 302 18.24 0.29 -20.72
C THR A 302 18.00 0.02 -22.22
N ILE A 303 18.11 1.06 -23.05
CA ILE A 303 18.22 0.95 -24.51
C ILE A 303 19.67 1.26 -24.93
N THR A 304 20.29 0.35 -25.68
CA THR A 304 21.62 0.55 -26.27
C THR A 304 21.62 0.21 -27.76
N GLY A 305 22.53 0.80 -28.54
CA GLY A 305 22.67 0.43 -29.95
C GLY A 305 23.69 1.29 -30.70
N THR A 306 24.03 0.89 -31.92
CA THR A 306 24.91 1.65 -32.82
C THR A 306 24.29 1.65 -34.22
N PRO A 307 23.67 2.75 -34.67
CA PRO A 307 23.05 2.80 -35.99
C PRO A 307 24.08 2.85 -37.11
N SER A 308 23.72 2.28 -38.26
CA SER A 308 24.50 2.30 -39.50
C SER A 308 23.98 3.35 -40.48
N SER A 309 24.66 3.52 -41.62
CA SER A 309 24.19 4.40 -42.71
C SER A 309 22.81 4.03 -43.27
N ASN A 310 22.34 2.80 -43.05
CA ASN A 310 21.00 2.37 -43.48
C ASN A 310 19.91 2.76 -42.47
N ASP A 311 20.29 3.23 -41.29
CA ASP A 311 19.37 3.53 -40.18
C ASP A 311 19.03 5.03 -40.10
N LEU A 312 19.47 5.84 -41.06
CA LEU A 312 19.20 7.29 -41.11
C LEU A 312 17.69 7.60 -41.08
N GLY A 313 17.32 8.58 -40.26
CA GLY A 313 15.94 9.07 -40.16
C GLY A 313 15.43 9.18 -38.73
N LEU A 314 14.15 9.57 -38.63
CA LEU A 314 13.47 9.84 -37.38
C LEU A 314 12.63 8.63 -36.94
N TYR A 315 12.94 8.11 -35.75
CA TYR A 315 12.19 7.06 -35.08
C TYR A 315 11.31 7.71 -34.01
N GLN A 316 9.99 7.67 -34.23
CA GLN A 316 9.03 8.38 -33.38
C GLN A 316 8.35 7.45 -32.39
N ASN A 317 7.94 8.01 -31.25
CA ASN A 317 7.14 7.33 -30.23
C ASN A 317 7.80 6.06 -29.68
N VAL A 318 9.13 6.08 -29.50
CA VAL A 318 9.83 5.04 -28.74
C VAL A 318 9.32 5.15 -27.30
N ARG A 319 8.71 4.10 -26.78
CA ARG A 319 8.04 4.10 -25.47
C ARG A 319 8.66 3.03 -24.59
N ILE A 320 9.15 3.43 -23.43
CA ILE A 320 9.53 2.51 -22.34
C ILE A 320 8.42 2.54 -21.31
N GLY A 321 7.78 1.40 -21.07
CA GLY A 321 6.79 1.22 -20.02
C GLY A 321 7.41 0.54 -18.80
N VAL A 322 6.93 0.92 -17.61
CA VAL A 322 7.21 0.24 -16.34
C VAL A 322 5.90 -0.19 -15.71
N PHE A 323 5.89 -1.40 -15.14
CA PHE A 323 4.73 -2.01 -14.49
C PHE A 323 5.15 -2.56 -13.13
N ASP A 324 4.41 -2.20 -12.09
CA ASP A 324 4.61 -2.59 -10.68
C ASP A 324 3.90 -3.93 -10.31
N GLY A 325 3.00 -4.43 -11.16
CA GLY A 325 2.12 -5.57 -10.85
C GLY A 325 0.62 -5.21 -10.79
N HIS A 326 0.30 -3.92 -10.81
CA HIS A 326 -1.02 -3.32 -10.65
C HIS A 326 -1.28 -2.18 -11.66
N ALA A 327 -0.36 -1.22 -11.76
CA ALA A 327 -0.44 -0.01 -12.57
C ALA A 327 0.80 0.18 -13.45
N ASN A 328 0.63 0.97 -14.51
CA ASN A 328 1.69 1.24 -15.49
C ASN A 328 2.07 2.72 -15.48
N ALA A 329 3.33 3.01 -15.78
CA ALA A 329 3.77 4.33 -16.19
C ALA A 329 4.70 4.22 -17.41
N ASP A 330 4.86 5.32 -18.14
CA ASP A 330 5.68 5.32 -19.36
C ASP A 330 6.44 6.63 -19.58
N ILE A 331 7.55 6.50 -20.31
CA ILE A 331 8.23 7.61 -20.96
C ILE A 331 8.20 7.40 -22.48
N VAL A 332 8.00 8.49 -23.23
CA VAL A 332 7.92 8.48 -24.69
C VAL A 332 8.88 9.52 -25.26
N PHE A 333 9.64 9.15 -26.28
CA PHE A 333 10.59 10.05 -26.93
C PHE A 333 10.83 9.66 -28.40
N ASN A 334 11.56 10.51 -29.10
CA ASN A 334 12.00 10.29 -30.48
C ASN A 334 13.53 10.12 -30.54
N ILE A 335 14.01 9.38 -31.52
CA ILE A 335 15.45 9.24 -31.81
C ILE A 335 15.68 9.59 -33.29
N GLU A 336 16.56 10.55 -33.56
CA GLU A 336 17.00 10.87 -34.92
C GLU A 336 18.39 10.29 -35.20
N VAL A 337 18.53 9.54 -36.30
CA VAL A 337 19.83 9.05 -36.76
C VAL A 337 20.35 9.96 -37.87
N THR A 338 21.54 10.55 -37.67
CA THR A 338 22.16 11.52 -38.59
C THR A 338 23.46 11.00 -39.22
N ASP A 339 23.87 11.53 -40.37
CA ASP A 339 25.04 11.07 -41.12
C ASP A 339 26.39 11.58 -40.57
N GLY A 340 26.38 12.31 -39.45
CA GLY A 340 27.56 12.88 -38.81
C GLY A 340 28.27 13.97 -39.61
N SER A 341 27.69 14.45 -40.72
CA SER A 341 28.30 15.39 -41.67
C SER A 341 27.58 16.74 -41.69
N SER A 342 27.51 17.44 -40.57
CA SER A 342 26.86 18.75 -40.52
C SER A 342 27.74 19.85 -41.13
N SER A 343 27.52 20.15 -42.42
CA SER A 343 27.94 21.42 -43.03
C SER A 343 26.82 22.46 -42.85
N GLY A 344 27.02 23.40 -41.92
CA GLY A 344 26.46 24.76 -41.89
C GLY A 344 25.04 24.99 -42.43
N GLY A 345 24.04 24.66 -41.62
CA GLY A 345 22.77 25.37 -41.56
C GLY A 345 22.42 25.52 -40.08
N ASN A 346 22.18 26.74 -39.59
CA ASN A 346 21.77 26.97 -38.21
C ASN A 346 20.38 26.34 -37.99
N SER A 347 20.35 25.06 -37.64
CA SER A 347 19.23 24.43 -36.96
C SER A 347 19.40 24.70 -35.48
N ASN A 348 18.56 25.57 -34.93
CA ASN A 348 18.47 25.84 -33.50
C ASN A 348 18.11 24.55 -32.75
N SER A 349 18.91 24.16 -31.76
CA SER A 349 18.63 23.05 -30.86
C SER A 349 17.72 23.54 -29.75
N ALA A 350 16.59 22.87 -29.51
CA ALA A 350 15.72 23.26 -28.41
C ALA A 350 16.42 23.11 -27.04
N PRO A 351 16.10 23.96 -26.05
CA PRO A 351 16.69 23.85 -24.72
C PRO A 351 16.23 22.58 -24.02
N SER A 352 17.01 22.10 -23.06
CA SER A 352 16.66 20.96 -22.20
C SER A 352 16.32 21.45 -20.79
N ILE A 353 15.34 20.84 -20.14
CA ILE A 353 14.95 21.12 -18.73
C ILE A 353 14.76 19.81 -17.96
N SER A 354 15.20 19.78 -16.71
CA SER A 354 15.11 18.61 -15.83
C SER A 354 14.95 19.01 -14.36
N GLY A 355 14.51 18.05 -13.53
CA GLY A 355 14.27 18.24 -12.11
C GLY A 355 12.96 17.57 -11.67
N SER A 356 12.90 17.17 -10.40
CA SER A 356 11.74 16.50 -9.80
C SER A 356 11.18 17.37 -8.67
N PRO A 357 10.10 18.14 -8.90
CA PRO A 357 9.42 18.86 -7.83
C PRO A 357 8.82 17.88 -6.82
N SER A 358 8.79 18.27 -5.53
CA SER A 358 8.05 17.50 -4.51
C SER A 358 6.57 17.50 -4.87
N SER A 359 5.93 16.34 -4.75
CA SER A 359 4.50 16.17 -5.04
C SER A 359 3.62 16.55 -3.87
N SER A 360 4.18 16.84 -2.69
CA SER A 360 3.40 17.26 -1.52
C SER A 360 4.14 18.27 -0.64
N VAL A 361 3.35 18.98 0.16
CA VAL A 361 3.77 19.88 1.24
C VAL A 361 2.65 19.99 2.27
N ALA A 362 2.97 20.10 3.56
CA ALA A 362 1.97 20.38 4.58
C ALA A 362 1.65 21.88 4.59
N GLU A 363 0.43 22.26 4.97
CA GLU A 363 0.13 23.64 5.34
C GLU A 363 1.17 24.18 6.34
N ASN A 364 1.48 25.47 6.23
CA ASN A 364 2.49 26.19 7.01
C ASN A 364 3.95 25.70 6.81
N SER A 365 4.21 24.76 5.89
CA SER A 365 5.57 24.29 5.56
C SER A 365 6.10 24.90 4.25
N ASN A 366 7.39 25.23 4.20
CA ASN A 366 7.99 25.88 3.03
C ASN A 366 8.22 24.89 1.87
N TYR A 367 7.66 25.19 0.70
CA TYR A 367 7.93 24.51 -0.56
C TYR A 367 9.05 25.21 -1.35
N SER A 368 9.94 24.44 -1.98
CA SER A 368 10.96 24.98 -2.88
C SER A 368 11.41 23.97 -3.94
N PHE A 369 11.54 24.43 -5.18
CA PHE A 369 12.03 23.66 -6.31
C PHE A 369 12.80 24.56 -7.28
N THR A 370 13.93 24.08 -7.81
CA THR A 370 14.72 24.76 -8.84
C THR A 370 15.06 23.75 -9.94
N PRO A 371 14.62 23.94 -11.19
CA PRO A 371 14.95 23.06 -12.29
C PRO A 371 16.40 23.29 -12.73
N SER A 372 16.97 22.29 -13.39
CA SER A 372 18.18 22.45 -14.20
C SER A 372 17.78 22.62 -15.65
N ALA A 373 18.47 23.48 -16.39
CA ALA A 373 18.28 23.61 -17.82
C ALA A 373 19.58 23.99 -18.52
N SER A 374 19.70 23.56 -19.78
CA SER A 374 20.84 23.86 -20.64
C SER A 374 20.42 23.94 -22.09
N ASP A 375 21.09 24.83 -22.83
CA ASP A 375 20.95 24.94 -24.27
C ASP A 375 22.19 24.39 -24.98
N PRO A 376 22.06 23.48 -25.97
CA PRO A 376 23.20 22.93 -26.70
C PRO A 376 23.99 23.96 -27.52
N ASP A 377 23.34 25.02 -27.99
CA ASP A 377 23.95 26.09 -28.78
C ASP A 377 24.50 27.22 -27.87
N GLY A 378 24.21 27.14 -26.57
CA GLY A 378 24.65 28.11 -25.57
C GLY A 378 23.78 29.36 -25.52
N ASP A 379 22.58 29.29 -26.07
CA ASP A 379 21.65 30.41 -26.11
C ASP A 379 21.08 30.78 -24.72
N ALA A 380 20.62 32.02 -24.60
CA ALA A 380 20.10 32.55 -23.35
C ALA A 380 18.72 31.96 -23.03
N LEU A 381 18.57 31.37 -21.85
CA LEU A 381 17.34 30.70 -21.42
C LEU A 381 16.40 31.62 -20.66
N SER A 382 15.11 31.56 -21.01
CA SER A 382 14.01 32.21 -20.29
C SER A 382 13.03 31.15 -19.77
N PHE A 383 12.47 31.37 -18.58
CA PHE A 383 11.59 30.41 -17.91
C PHE A 383 10.19 30.98 -17.69
N SER A 384 9.18 30.12 -17.73
CA SER A 384 7.82 30.45 -17.35
C SER A 384 7.14 29.26 -16.67
N ILE A 385 6.07 29.53 -15.93
CA ILE A 385 5.27 28.50 -15.27
C ILE A 385 3.78 28.74 -15.55
N THR A 386 3.03 27.66 -15.77
CA THR A 386 1.57 27.69 -15.89
C THR A 386 0.91 26.91 -14.74
N ASN A 387 -0.33 27.28 -14.42
CA ASN A 387 -1.11 26.72 -13.31
C ASN A 387 -0.41 26.80 -11.94
N LEU A 388 0.34 27.88 -11.70
CA LEU A 388 0.98 28.16 -10.43
C LEU A 388 -0.08 28.28 -9.30
N PRO A 389 0.04 27.53 -8.19
CA PRO A 389 -0.83 27.70 -7.02
C PRO A 389 -0.82 29.14 -6.51
N SER A 390 -1.94 29.63 -6.00
CA SER A 390 -2.07 31.00 -5.48
C SER A 390 -1.14 31.30 -4.30
N TRP A 391 -0.77 30.28 -3.52
CA TRP A 391 0.17 30.37 -2.41
C TRP A 391 1.64 30.33 -2.83
N ALA A 392 1.94 30.00 -4.09
CA ALA A 392 3.29 29.85 -4.62
C ALA A 392 3.72 31.04 -5.49
N SER A 393 5.03 31.17 -5.66
CA SER A 393 5.69 32.19 -6.49
C SER A 393 6.79 31.54 -7.35
N PHE A 394 7.05 32.09 -8.54
CA PHE A 394 8.16 31.68 -9.37
C PHE A 394 9.09 32.87 -9.66
N ASN A 395 10.36 32.72 -9.31
CA ASN A 395 11.41 33.68 -9.61
C ASN A 395 12.20 33.19 -10.83
N ASP A 396 12.06 33.88 -11.95
CA ASP A 396 12.71 33.53 -13.22
C ASP A 396 14.23 33.74 -13.22
N GLN A 397 14.74 34.69 -12.44
CA GLN A 397 16.18 34.97 -12.30
C GLN A 397 16.91 33.87 -11.53
N THR A 398 16.31 33.41 -10.42
CA THR A 398 16.87 32.30 -9.62
C THR A 398 16.38 30.93 -10.09
N ARG A 399 15.40 30.91 -11.00
CA ARG A 399 14.69 29.73 -11.50
C ARG A 399 13.96 28.98 -10.39
N GLN A 400 13.62 29.63 -9.29
CA GLN A 400 13.05 28.96 -8.12
C GLN A 400 11.52 29.11 -8.07
N LEU A 401 10.83 27.97 -8.01
CA LEU A 401 9.45 27.85 -7.56
C LEU A 401 9.46 27.72 -6.03
N SER A 402 8.82 28.63 -5.31
CA SER A 402 8.76 28.58 -3.85
C SER A 402 7.51 29.24 -3.27
N GLY A 403 7.13 28.84 -2.06
CA GLY A 403 5.98 29.38 -1.34
C GLY A 403 5.67 28.59 -0.08
N THR A 404 4.74 29.10 0.73
CA THR A 404 4.24 28.42 1.93
C THR A 404 2.71 28.43 1.86
N PRO A 405 2.05 27.28 1.69
CA PRO A 405 0.59 27.21 1.78
C PRO A 405 0.14 27.59 3.20
N GLY A 406 -0.90 28.42 3.31
CA GLY A 406 -1.51 28.81 4.56
C GLY A 406 -2.69 27.90 4.95
N THR A 407 -3.32 28.21 6.08
CA THR A 407 -4.55 27.54 6.53
C THR A 407 -5.66 27.74 5.50
N GLY A 408 -6.17 26.63 4.95
CA GLY A 408 -7.22 26.62 3.92
C GLY A 408 -6.70 26.46 2.48
N ASP A 409 -5.39 26.28 2.29
CA ASP A 409 -4.80 25.93 1.00
C ASP A 409 -4.76 24.41 0.75
N ALA A 410 -5.22 23.59 1.71
CA ALA A 410 -5.36 22.15 1.58
C ALA A 410 -6.10 21.72 0.29
N GLY A 411 -5.53 20.73 -0.40
CA GLY A 411 -6.06 20.23 -1.67
C GLY A 411 -4.98 19.96 -2.72
N VAL A 412 -5.40 19.51 -3.89
CA VAL A 412 -4.50 19.09 -4.98
C VAL A 412 -4.45 20.14 -6.09
N TYR A 413 -3.27 20.69 -6.32
CA TYR A 413 -2.99 21.63 -7.41
C TYR A 413 -2.38 20.88 -8.58
N GLN A 414 -3.12 20.73 -9.68
CA GLN A 414 -2.75 19.88 -10.82
C GLN A 414 -2.28 20.66 -12.04
N ASN A 415 -1.65 19.95 -12.97
CA ASN A 415 -1.21 20.46 -14.28
C ASN A 415 -0.22 21.63 -14.22
N ILE A 416 0.60 21.69 -13.17
CA ILE A 416 1.66 22.68 -13.03
C ILE A 416 2.74 22.35 -14.06
N THR A 417 3.06 23.30 -14.94
CA THR A 417 4.02 23.07 -16.03
C THR A 417 5.10 24.14 -16.03
N LEU A 418 6.35 23.71 -15.92
CA LEU A 418 7.53 24.59 -16.00
C LEU A 418 8.15 24.52 -17.40
N ILE A 419 8.30 25.67 -18.04
CA ILE A 419 8.71 25.79 -19.44
C ILE A 419 10.01 26.59 -19.52
N VAL A 420 10.96 26.14 -20.33
CA VAL A 420 12.18 26.88 -20.73
C VAL A 420 12.16 27.16 -22.23
N THR A 421 12.66 28.32 -22.65
CA THR A 421 12.81 28.70 -24.06
C THR A 421 14.13 29.45 -24.29
N ASP A 422 14.73 29.26 -25.46
CA ASP A 422 15.89 30.00 -25.98
C ASP A 422 15.47 31.21 -26.86
N GLY A 423 14.16 31.44 -27.00
CA GLY A 423 13.57 32.45 -27.89
C GLY A 423 13.19 31.97 -29.29
N GLN A 424 13.57 30.75 -29.68
CA GLN A 424 13.23 30.10 -30.95
C GLN A 424 12.47 28.78 -30.76
N ALA A 425 12.80 28.00 -29.73
CA ALA A 425 12.20 26.72 -29.36
C ALA A 425 11.92 26.68 -27.84
N SER A 426 11.11 25.71 -27.41
CA SER A 426 10.72 25.56 -26.00
C SER A 426 10.66 24.10 -25.58
N SER A 427 10.99 23.85 -24.32
CA SER A 427 10.83 22.54 -23.66
C SER A 427 10.17 22.73 -22.30
N SER A 428 9.53 21.68 -21.78
CA SER A 428 8.89 21.72 -20.48
C SER A 428 9.19 20.47 -19.66
N LEU A 429 9.12 20.61 -18.34
CA LEU A 429 8.94 19.44 -17.48
C LEU A 429 7.61 18.76 -17.80
N ALA A 430 7.49 17.48 -17.43
CA ALA A 430 6.19 16.84 -17.35
C ALA A 430 5.29 17.64 -16.40
N ALA A 431 4.02 17.74 -16.75
CA ALA A 431 3.05 18.38 -15.87
C ALA A 431 3.00 17.61 -14.55
N PHE A 432 3.07 18.32 -13.44
CA PHE A 432 3.08 17.74 -12.10
C PHE A 432 1.98 18.34 -11.23
N SER A 433 1.74 17.70 -10.09
CA SER A 433 0.82 18.17 -9.07
C SER A 433 1.52 18.40 -7.74
N ILE A 434 0.98 19.30 -6.94
CA ILE A 434 1.35 19.48 -5.53
C ILE A 434 0.10 19.25 -4.69
N GLU A 435 0.15 18.27 -3.80
CA GLU A 435 -0.83 18.04 -2.76
C GLU A 435 -0.46 18.83 -1.50
N VAL A 436 -1.36 19.71 -1.08
CA VAL A 436 -1.25 20.41 0.19
C VAL A 436 -2.02 19.60 1.23
N GLY A 437 -1.30 18.98 2.15
CA GLY A 437 -1.89 18.24 3.27
C GLY A 437 -2.38 19.21 4.35
N ALA A 438 -3.61 18.99 4.84
CA ALA A 438 -4.16 19.76 5.95
C ALA A 438 -3.28 19.59 7.20
N SER A 439 -3.00 20.71 7.87
CA SER A 439 -2.36 20.70 9.18
C SER A 439 -3.46 20.57 10.23
N SER A 440 -3.68 19.38 10.80
CA SER A 440 -4.50 19.24 12.02
C SER A 440 -3.62 19.40 13.26
N ALA A 441 -3.98 20.31 14.15
CA ALA A 441 -3.34 20.55 15.42
C ALA A 441 -4.08 19.78 16.53
N ALA A 442 -3.35 18.97 17.31
CA ALA A 442 -3.97 18.19 18.38
C ALA A 442 -4.71 19.08 19.40
N PRO A 443 -5.87 18.64 19.90
CA PRO A 443 -6.62 19.42 20.86
C PRO A 443 -5.92 19.44 22.22
N SER A 444 -6.19 20.47 23.00
CA SER A 444 -5.56 20.70 24.31
C SER A 444 -6.59 20.63 25.43
N ILE A 445 -6.26 19.94 26.52
CA ILE A 445 -7.06 19.90 27.75
C ILE A 445 -6.21 20.33 28.95
N SER A 446 -6.81 21.12 29.83
CA SER A 446 -6.17 21.61 31.04
C SER A 446 -7.18 21.77 32.18
N GLY A 447 -6.70 21.75 33.42
CA GLY A 447 -7.54 22.01 34.58
C GLY A 447 -6.87 21.57 35.88
N ASN A 448 -7.39 22.08 37.00
CA ASN A 448 -6.85 21.80 38.34
C ASN A 448 -7.99 21.30 39.26
N PRO A 449 -8.34 20.00 39.21
CA PRO A 449 -9.38 19.45 40.07
C PRO A 449 -8.96 19.46 41.54
N THR A 450 -9.93 19.69 42.43
CA THR A 450 -9.72 19.43 43.85
C THR A 450 -9.55 17.92 44.06
N ARG A 451 -8.56 17.53 44.86
CA ARG A 451 -8.19 16.12 45.09
C ARG A 451 -8.78 15.53 46.37
N SER A 452 -9.60 16.30 47.08
CA SER A 452 -10.32 15.85 48.28
C SER A 452 -11.66 16.57 48.37
N VAL A 453 -12.68 15.85 48.85
CA VAL A 453 -14.02 16.35 49.13
C VAL A 453 -14.54 15.67 50.38
N GLU A 454 -15.26 16.41 51.23
CA GLU A 454 -15.86 15.87 52.45
C GLU A 454 -17.13 15.09 52.12
N ALA A 455 -17.36 13.96 52.80
CA ALA A 455 -18.60 13.21 52.67
C ALA A 455 -19.82 14.10 52.98
N GLY A 456 -20.82 14.08 52.11
CA GLY A 456 -22.01 14.93 52.16
C GLY A 456 -21.85 16.29 51.46
N SER A 457 -20.66 16.64 50.99
CA SER A 457 -20.41 17.87 50.22
C SER A 457 -20.39 17.63 48.71
N GLY A 458 -20.93 18.57 47.93
CA GLY A 458 -20.91 18.49 46.47
C GLY A 458 -19.50 18.63 45.90
N TYR A 459 -19.18 17.81 44.92
CA TYR A 459 -17.99 17.88 44.08
C TYR A 459 -18.40 18.29 42.66
N SER A 460 -17.64 19.20 42.03
CA SER A 460 -17.78 19.53 40.62
C SER A 460 -16.44 19.99 40.07
N PHE A 461 -16.06 19.46 38.92
CA PHE A 461 -14.89 19.87 38.16
C PHE A 461 -15.20 19.81 36.66
N THR A 462 -14.92 20.90 35.96
CA THR A 462 -15.02 20.98 34.50
C THR A 462 -13.65 21.39 33.96
N PRO A 463 -13.02 20.57 33.09
CA PRO A 463 -11.75 20.93 32.46
C PRO A 463 -11.97 22.04 31.42
N SER A 464 -10.91 22.79 31.12
CA SER A 464 -10.86 23.68 29.96
C SER A 464 -10.22 22.91 28.81
N ALA A 465 -10.95 22.73 27.72
CA ALA A 465 -10.42 22.14 26.51
C ALA A 465 -10.66 23.04 25.30
N ALA A 466 -9.77 22.97 24.32
CA ALA A 466 -9.88 23.69 23.07
C ALA A 466 -9.16 22.93 21.96
N ASP A 467 -9.83 22.83 20.82
CA ASP A 467 -9.23 22.43 19.57
C ASP A 467 -8.78 23.69 18.79
N PRO A 468 -7.52 23.77 18.33
CA PRO A 468 -7.03 24.92 17.57
C PRO A 468 -7.68 25.10 16.19
N ASP A 469 -8.18 24.02 15.60
CA ASP A 469 -8.82 23.99 14.27
C ASP A 469 -10.34 24.22 14.37
N GLY A 470 -10.88 24.17 15.58
CA GLY A 470 -12.28 24.44 15.89
C GLY A 470 -13.18 23.21 15.74
N ASP A 471 -12.57 22.02 15.73
CA ASP A 471 -13.29 20.76 15.71
C ASP A 471 -14.06 20.54 17.04
N ASP A 472 -15.17 19.80 16.94
CA ASP A 472 -15.95 19.40 18.11
C ASP A 472 -15.13 18.43 18.96
N LEU A 473 -15.15 18.61 20.28
CA LEU A 473 -14.36 17.80 21.23
C LEU A 473 -15.23 16.73 21.89
N ASP A 474 -14.76 15.49 21.86
CA ASP A 474 -15.41 14.39 22.57
C ASP A 474 -14.73 14.11 23.91
N PHE A 475 -15.48 14.25 25.02
CA PHE A 475 -14.94 14.00 26.35
C PHE A 475 -15.22 12.57 26.82
N SER A 476 -14.20 11.91 27.35
CA SER A 476 -14.32 10.60 28.01
C SER A 476 -13.64 10.59 29.38
N ILE A 477 -14.01 9.64 30.23
CA ILE A 477 -13.42 9.49 31.56
C ILE A 477 -13.10 8.02 31.88
N SER A 478 -11.95 7.79 32.50
CA SER A 478 -11.57 6.50 33.07
C SER A 478 -11.54 6.55 34.59
N SER A 479 -11.77 5.39 35.22
CA SER A 479 -11.80 5.22 36.67
C SER A 479 -12.83 6.11 37.40
N LEU A 480 -13.99 6.35 36.79
CA LEU A 480 -15.08 7.14 37.38
C LEU A 480 -15.50 6.55 38.76
N PRO A 481 -15.41 7.33 39.86
CA PRO A 481 -15.90 6.87 41.15
C PRO A 481 -17.40 6.57 41.12
N SER A 482 -17.85 5.51 41.79
CA SER A 482 -19.27 5.10 41.79
C SER A 482 -20.23 6.15 42.35
N TRP A 483 -19.74 7.10 43.14
CA TRP A 483 -20.52 8.21 43.69
C TRP A 483 -20.62 9.43 42.76
N ALA A 484 -19.88 9.43 41.64
CA ALA A 484 -19.79 10.56 40.72
C ALA A 484 -20.46 10.26 39.37
N GLN A 485 -20.73 11.31 38.62
CA GLN A 485 -21.26 11.32 37.26
C GLN A 485 -20.36 12.16 36.36
N PHE A 486 -20.34 11.82 35.08
CA PHE A 486 -19.56 12.52 34.06
C PHE A 486 -20.46 12.92 32.89
N ASP A 487 -20.42 14.20 32.52
CA ASP A 487 -21.11 14.72 31.34
C ASP A 487 -20.14 14.76 30.17
N THR A 488 -20.36 13.89 29.18
CA THR A 488 -19.50 13.75 27.99
C THR A 488 -19.59 14.94 27.04
N ASN A 489 -20.60 15.81 27.16
CA ASN A 489 -20.71 17.00 26.31
C ASN A 489 -19.85 18.16 26.84
N THR A 490 -19.57 18.17 28.14
CA THR A 490 -18.88 19.29 28.81
C THR A 490 -17.59 18.87 29.51
N GLY A 491 -17.32 17.57 29.62
CA GLY A 491 -16.24 17.02 30.42
C GLY A 491 -16.45 17.18 31.94
N THR A 492 -17.65 17.54 32.38
CA THR A 492 -17.90 17.86 33.80
C THR A 492 -18.01 16.58 34.64
N LEU A 493 -17.11 16.44 35.61
CA LEU A 493 -17.16 15.44 36.67
C LEU A 493 -17.86 16.04 37.90
N SER A 494 -18.99 15.47 38.33
CA SER A 494 -19.75 15.97 39.49
C SER A 494 -20.35 14.87 40.34
N GLY A 495 -20.66 15.13 41.60
CA GLY A 495 -21.26 14.14 42.51
C GLY A 495 -21.29 14.58 43.96
N THR A 496 -21.80 13.73 44.85
CA THR A 496 -21.79 13.99 46.31
C THR A 496 -21.48 12.67 47.04
N PRO A 497 -20.22 12.43 47.45
CA PRO A 497 -19.86 11.20 48.13
C PRO A 497 -20.56 11.11 49.49
N GLN A 498 -20.98 9.93 49.88
CA GLN A 498 -21.59 9.64 51.19
C GLN A 498 -20.55 9.03 52.13
N SER A 499 -20.95 8.77 53.39
CA SER A 499 -20.07 8.14 54.37
C SER A 499 -19.56 6.75 53.92
N GLY A 500 -20.32 6.03 53.09
CA GLY A 500 -19.91 4.76 52.49
C GLY A 500 -18.84 4.87 51.40
N ASP A 501 -18.61 6.08 50.86
CA ASP A 501 -17.68 6.34 49.77
C ASP A 501 -16.31 6.84 50.26
N MET A 502 -16.08 6.85 51.58
CA MET A 502 -14.82 7.28 52.18
C MET A 502 -13.65 6.38 51.73
N GLY A 503 -12.66 6.97 51.07
CA GLY A 503 -11.49 6.25 50.57
C GLY A 503 -10.66 7.09 49.60
N SER A 504 -9.59 6.49 49.08
CA SER A 504 -8.76 7.08 48.03
C SER A 504 -9.13 6.51 46.67
N TYR A 505 -9.38 7.39 45.70
CA TYR A 505 -9.66 7.03 44.32
C TYR A 505 -8.48 7.48 43.46
N SER A 506 -7.94 6.57 42.65
CA SER A 506 -6.74 6.80 41.81
C SER A 506 -7.02 6.46 40.36
N GLY A 507 -6.28 7.07 39.44
CA GLY A 507 -6.40 6.80 38.00
C GLY A 507 -7.58 7.48 37.32
N ILE A 508 -8.26 8.43 37.99
CA ILE A 508 -9.30 9.25 37.37
C ILE A 508 -8.65 10.14 36.31
N THR A 509 -8.96 9.88 35.05
CA THR A 509 -8.39 10.60 33.91
C THR A 509 -9.51 11.01 32.97
N ILE A 510 -9.58 12.30 32.65
CA ILE A 510 -10.46 12.85 31.61
C ILE A 510 -9.64 13.01 30.34
N GLN A 511 -10.15 12.50 29.23
CA GLN A 511 -9.52 12.58 27.91
C GLN A 511 -10.43 13.36 26.97
N ILE A 512 -9.81 13.94 25.94
CA ILE A 512 -10.47 14.56 24.81
C ILE A 512 -9.99 13.87 23.54
N GLY A 513 -10.90 13.67 22.60
CA GLY A 513 -10.66 13.09 21.28
C GLY A 513 -11.11 14.04 20.19
#